data_AF-A0A9W7MJ16-F1
#
_entry.id   AF-A0A9W7MJ16-F1
#
_cell.length_a   1.000
_cell.length_b   1.000
_cell.length_c   1.000
_cell.angle_alpha   90.00
_cell.angle_beta   90.00
_cell.angle_gamma   90.00
#
_symmetry.space_group_name_H-M   'P 1'
#
loop_
_entity.id
_entity.type
_entity.pdbx_description
1 polymer ?
#
loop_
_entity_poly.entity_id
_entity_poly.type
_entity_poly.pdbx_seq_one_letter_code
_entity_poly.pdbx_strand_id
1 'polypeptide(L)'
;MGKSLFFTSLLFLFFSTTFSIHSNISSCPIDLSYVQTFPWDKSTCLDINGTQCCQTLTSLFGIGIAQHLKQTSVFQLPNPLAASACVSGFRNKLTALSIPPSLVDSCMHNSTQFVSGTSNFAGIITTQDWVEKAGAVTVLDTDCKGDVNGLKCRPCIEAGYSVFSKLLSLDPNATKCFDFTALYAIGVINNFGPMDPGAAGCILGLPLESDNPAIGKPKKNLSSKTLLRLVFGFLGAFFGVLFSFTLIILYRKWDKKNKGNAQHRRFVNSFKASVLPNSGAKWFRLSEPPTGFLRRIR
;
A
#
# COMPACT_ATOMS: atom_id res chain seq x y z
N MET A 1 21.68 82.31 -3.28
CA MET A 1 20.68 81.29 -2.88
C MET A 1 20.17 80.63 -4.15
N GLY A 2 20.26 79.35 -4.43
CA GLY A 2 20.79 78.16 -3.76
C GLY A 2 20.51 77.03 -4.75
N LYS A 3 21.56 76.46 -5.32
CA LYS A 3 21.52 75.38 -6.30
C LYS A 3 21.09 74.10 -5.59
N SER A 4 19.86 73.62 -5.79
CA SER A 4 19.44 72.32 -5.24
C SER A 4 18.19 71.76 -5.93
N LEU A 5 18.26 71.44 -7.23
CA LEU A 5 17.18 70.70 -7.91
C LEU A 5 17.69 69.73 -9.00
N PHE A 6 18.93 69.24 -8.91
CA PHE A 6 19.48 68.26 -9.88
C PHE A 6 19.98 66.95 -9.24
N PHE A 7 19.69 66.70 -7.97
CA PHE A 7 20.22 65.52 -7.25
C PHE A 7 19.25 64.35 -7.10
N THR A 8 17.98 64.51 -7.47
CA THR A 8 16.94 63.48 -7.26
C THR A 8 16.72 62.53 -8.45
N SER A 9 17.40 62.74 -9.58
CA SER A 9 17.24 61.89 -10.78
C SER A 9 18.31 60.80 -10.95
N LEU A 10 19.36 60.78 -10.13
CA LEU A 10 20.44 59.78 -10.22
C LEU A 10 20.26 58.57 -9.27
N LEU A 11 19.28 58.60 -8.36
CA LEU A 11 19.08 57.52 -7.38
C LEU A 11 18.20 56.36 -7.88
N PHE A 12 17.58 56.49 -9.07
CA PHE A 12 16.73 55.45 -9.67
C PHE A 12 17.44 54.54 -10.68
N LEU A 13 18.74 54.73 -10.92
CA LEU A 13 19.55 53.91 -11.83
C LEU A 13 20.38 52.82 -11.11
N PHE A 14 20.19 52.63 -9.81
CA PHE A 14 20.90 51.62 -9.00
C PHE A 14 20.09 50.36 -8.66
N PHE A 15 18.89 50.20 -9.20
CA PHE A 15 18.31 48.85 -9.33
C PHE A 15 18.92 48.19 -10.56
N SER A 16 20.21 47.87 -10.43
CA SER A 16 20.86 46.87 -11.26
C SER A 16 20.00 45.63 -11.16
N THR A 17 19.28 45.32 -12.24
CA THR A 17 18.84 43.97 -12.54
C THR A 17 20.08 43.10 -12.53
N THR A 18 20.39 42.52 -11.38
CA THR A 18 21.12 41.26 -11.31
C THR A 18 20.25 40.24 -12.01
N PHE A 19 20.33 40.22 -13.34
CA PHE A 19 20.18 38.96 -14.04
C PHE A 19 21.23 38.06 -13.43
N SER A 20 20.79 37.09 -12.65
CA SER A 20 21.64 35.99 -12.22
C SER A 20 22.20 35.38 -13.50
N ILE A 21 23.44 35.74 -13.80
CA ILE A 21 24.28 35.00 -14.73
C ILE A 21 24.13 33.54 -14.33
N HIS A 22 23.90 32.67 -15.31
CA HIS A 22 23.94 31.21 -15.16
C HIS A 22 25.31 30.86 -14.60
N SER A 23 25.45 30.93 -13.29
CA SER A 23 26.63 30.45 -12.61
C SER A 23 26.74 29.00 -13.00
N ASN A 24 27.88 28.62 -13.57
CA ASN A 24 28.35 27.25 -13.53
C ASN A 24 28.54 26.92 -12.04
N ILE A 25 27.43 26.69 -11.34
CA ILE A 25 27.44 26.27 -9.95
C ILE A 25 28.01 24.86 -10.01
N SER A 26 29.30 24.75 -9.74
CA SER A 26 30.01 23.48 -9.57
C SER A 26 29.73 22.88 -8.19
N SER A 27 29.10 23.62 -7.29
CA SER A 27 28.68 23.17 -5.96
C SER A 27 27.27 22.59 -5.95
N CYS A 28 26.99 21.72 -4.98
CA CYS A 28 25.65 21.19 -4.77
C CYS A 28 24.74 22.28 -4.18
N PRO A 29 23.61 22.64 -4.81
CA PRO A 29 22.69 23.65 -4.27
C PRO A 29 21.78 23.11 -3.13
N ILE A 30 21.91 21.83 -2.77
CA ILE A 30 21.12 21.17 -1.72
C ILE A 30 21.98 21.07 -0.46
N ASP A 31 21.43 21.45 0.69
CA ASP A 31 22.02 21.10 1.98
C ASP A 31 21.73 19.63 2.29
N LEU A 32 22.79 18.81 2.35
CA LEU A 32 22.73 17.38 2.62
C LEU A 32 23.00 17.04 4.10
N SER A 33 22.99 18.03 4.98
CA SER A 33 23.14 17.83 6.44
C SER A 33 22.08 16.87 7.00
N TYR A 34 20.85 16.92 6.46
CA TYR A 34 19.72 16.10 6.90
C TYR A 34 19.98 14.59 6.78
N VAL A 35 20.84 14.15 5.88
CA VAL A 35 21.11 12.71 5.63
C VAL A 35 21.52 11.98 6.91
N GLN A 36 22.21 12.67 7.81
CA GLN A 36 22.72 12.12 9.07
C GLN A 36 21.72 12.25 10.23
N THR A 37 20.88 13.28 10.19
CA THR A 37 19.98 13.65 11.30
C THR A 37 18.54 13.16 11.11
N PHE A 38 18.12 12.92 9.87
CA PHE A 38 16.77 12.47 9.54
C PHE A 38 16.53 11.03 10.06
N PRO A 39 15.37 10.73 10.66
CA PRO A 39 15.11 9.42 11.27
C PRO A 39 14.68 8.37 10.24
N TRP A 40 15.57 8.02 9.31
CA TRP A 40 15.34 6.99 8.29
C TRP A 40 15.98 5.65 8.68
N ASP A 41 15.39 4.55 8.22
CA ASP A 41 15.84 3.19 8.55
C ASP A 41 17.09 2.78 7.74
N LYS A 42 18.25 2.99 8.36
CA LYS A 42 19.58 2.65 7.83
C LYS A 42 19.77 1.16 7.63
N SER A 43 19.06 0.31 8.37
CA SER A 43 19.22 -1.15 8.30
C SER A 43 18.93 -1.71 6.91
N THR A 44 18.05 -1.03 6.16
CA THR A 44 17.69 -1.33 4.76
C THR A 44 18.91 -1.31 3.83
N CYS A 45 19.95 -0.54 4.16
CA CYS A 45 21.17 -0.39 3.36
C CYS A 45 22.41 -1.04 3.98
N LEU A 46 22.29 -1.65 5.17
CA LEU A 46 23.36 -2.44 5.79
C LEU A 46 23.31 -3.92 5.39
N ASP A 47 22.19 -4.38 4.84
CA ASP A 47 22.07 -5.74 4.29
C ASP A 47 22.64 -5.81 2.86
N ILE A 48 23.58 -6.73 2.64
CA ILE A 48 24.29 -6.97 1.37
C ILE A 48 23.32 -7.41 0.25
N ASN A 49 22.15 -7.97 0.61
CA ASN A 49 21.09 -8.36 -0.33
C ASN A 49 20.03 -7.26 -0.59
N GLY A 50 20.30 -6.01 -0.17
CA GLY A 50 19.34 -4.92 -0.07
C GLY A 50 18.79 -4.40 -1.41
N THR A 51 17.85 -5.13 -2.02
CA THR A 51 17.06 -4.68 -3.18
C THR A 51 16.28 -3.39 -2.90
N GLN A 52 15.94 -3.12 -1.64
CA GLN A 52 15.22 -1.91 -1.21
C GLN A 52 16.13 -0.73 -0.86
N CYS A 53 17.46 -0.93 -0.83
CA CYS A 53 18.40 0.15 -0.50
C CYS A 53 18.38 1.25 -1.56
N CYS A 54 18.40 0.91 -2.85
CA CYS A 54 18.36 1.92 -3.91
C CYS A 54 17.10 2.78 -3.87
N GLN A 55 15.94 2.18 -3.59
CA GLN A 55 14.70 2.91 -3.41
C GLN A 55 14.78 3.84 -2.18
N THR A 56 15.31 3.34 -1.06
CA THR A 56 15.50 4.12 0.17
C THR A 56 16.43 5.32 -0.05
N LEU A 57 17.58 5.10 -0.68
CA LEU A 57 18.55 6.16 -0.97
C LEU A 57 17.98 7.19 -1.95
N THR A 58 17.22 6.75 -2.94
CA THR A 58 16.53 7.66 -3.88
C THR A 58 15.47 8.50 -3.17
N SER A 59 14.70 7.88 -2.27
CA SER A 59 13.68 8.57 -1.45
C SER A 59 14.33 9.58 -0.49
N LEU A 60 15.43 9.19 0.15
CA LEU A 60 16.20 10.05 1.05
C LEU A 60 16.82 11.23 0.29
N PHE A 61 17.35 11.02 -0.92
CA PHE A 61 17.81 12.10 -1.78
C PHE A 61 16.65 12.99 -2.27
N GLY A 62 15.48 12.39 -2.49
CA GLY A 62 14.23 13.07 -2.82
C GLY A 62 13.82 14.14 -1.81
N ILE A 63 14.14 13.98 -0.52
CA ILE A 63 13.94 15.04 0.50
C ILE A 63 14.69 16.32 0.11
N GLY A 64 15.97 16.20 -0.25
CA GLY A 64 16.81 17.32 -0.64
C GLY A 64 16.33 17.98 -1.94
N ILE A 65 15.92 17.17 -2.91
CA ILE A 65 15.36 17.66 -4.17
C ILE A 65 14.02 18.39 -3.94
N ALA A 66 13.13 17.84 -3.11
CA ALA A 66 11.88 18.49 -2.77
C ALA A 66 12.09 19.78 -1.98
N GLN A 67 13.09 19.81 -1.10
CA GLN A 67 13.48 21.03 -0.39
C GLN A 67 14.00 22.09 -1.36
N HIS A 68 14.82 21.69 -2.34
CA HIS A 68 15.26 22.59 -3.41
C HIS A 68 14.07 23.12 -4.21
N LEU A 69 13.16 22.26 -4.66
CA LEU A 69 11.94 22.63 -5.36
C LEU A 69 11.10 23.63 -4.56
N LYS A 70 10.94 23.41 -3.25
CA LYS A 70 10.21 24.33 -2.36
C LYS A 70 10.85 25.73 -2.33
N GLN A 71 12.18 25.81 -2.42
CA GLN A 71 12.92 27.06 -2.31
C GLN A 71 13.08 27.79 -3.65
N THR A 72 13.27 27.06 -4.74
CA THR A 72 13.63 27.62 -6.06
C THR A 72 12.50 27.53 -7.07
N SER A 73 11.43 26.77 -6.78
CA SER A 73 10.37 26.43 -7.72
C SER A 73 10.84 25.64 -8.96
N VAL A 74 12.01 25.00 -8.89
CA VAL A 74 12.58 24.17 -9.97
C VAL A 74 12.67 22.71 -9.53
N PHE A 75 12.18 21.79 -10.35
CA PHE A 75 12.09 20.35 -10.01
C PHE A 75 13.43 19.63 -9.97
N GLN A 76 14.39 20.09 -10.75
CA GLN A 76 15.65 19.38 -11.01
C GLN A 76 16.86 20.29 -10.82
N LEU A 77 18.03 19.66 -10.75
CA LEU A 77 19.29 20.36 -10.58
C LEU A 77 19.68 21.07 -11.89
N PRO A 78 20.35 22.24 -11.79
CA PRO A 78 20.53 23.14 -12.93
C PRO A 78 21.44 22.60 -14.02
N ASN A 79 22.41 21.75 -13.68
CA ASN A 79 23.39 21.23 -14.63
C ASN A 79 24.03 19.91 -14.12
N PRO A 80 24.71 19.13 -15.00
CA PRO A 80 25.36 17.87 -14.63
C PRO A 80 26.49 18.00 -13.59
N LEU A 81 27.18 19.15 -13.54
CA LEU A 81 28.24 19.37 -12.54
C LEU A 81 27.63 19.51 -11.14
N ALA A 82 26.55 20.27 -11.00
CA ALA A 82 25.80 20.40 -9.75
C ALA A 82 25.22 19.03 -9.31
N ALA A 83 24.69 18.24 -10.25
CA ALA A 83 24.18 16.91 -9.94
C ALA A 83 25.25 15.95 -9.47
N SER A 84 26.40 15.90 -10.14
CA SER A 84 27.53 15.06 -9.71
C SER A 84 28.10 15.52 -8.37
N ALA A 85 28.19 16.83 -8.12
CA ALA A 85 28.57 17.38 -6.82
C ALA A 85 27.60 16.98 -5.70
N CYS A 86 26.27 17.01 -5.95
CA CYS A 86 25.28 16.57 -4.98
C CYS A 86 25.34 15.08 -4.69
N VAL A 87 25.44 14.23 -5.70
CA VAL A 87 25.57 12.78 -5.50
C VAL A 87 26.85 12.44 -4.74
N SER A 88 27.96 13.13 -5.04
CA SER A 88 29.22 12.98 -4.29
C SER A 88 29.10 13.44 -2.83
N GLY A 89 28.47 14.59 -2.59
CA GLY A 89 28.18 15.07 -1.24
C GLY A 89 27.29 14.11 -0.44
N PHE A 90 26.29 13.54 -1.09
CA PHE A 90 25.35 12.58 -0.51
C PHE A 90 26.08 11.29 -0.11
N ARG A 91 26.93 10.78 -1.02
CA ARG A 91 27.82 9.65 -0.74
C ARG A 91 28.70 9.89 0.48
N ASN A 92 29.32 11.06 0.58
CA ASN A 92 30.19 11.38 1.73
C ASN A 92 29.41 11.39 3.05
N LYS A 93 28.16 11.88 3.04
CA LYS A 93 27.28 11.86 4.22
C LYS A 93 26.88 10.45 4.63
N LEU A 94 26.62 9.56 3.67
CA LEU A 94 26.30 8.15 3.90
C LEU A 94 27.50 7.34 4.41
N THR A 95 28.71 7.60 3.90
CA THR A 95 29.94 6.96 4.40
C THR A 95 30.15 7.23 5.89
N ALA A 96 29.82 8.43 6.36
CA ALA A 96 29.86 8.78 7.79
C ALA A 96 28.85 7.99 8.65
N LEU A 97 27.86 7.34 8.03
CA LEU A 97 26.89 6.43 8.66
C LEU A 97 27.26 4.95 8.47
N SER A 98 28.49 4.65 8.06
CA SER A 98 28.99 3.29 7.77
C SER A 98 28.27 2.58 6.61
N ILE A 99 27.63 3.33 5.71
CA ILE A 99 27.00 2.77 4.51
C ILE A 99 28.05 2.71 3.38
N PRO A 100 28.22 1.56 2.71
CA PRO A 100 29.20 1.42 1.65
C PRO A 100 29.01 2.45 0.50
N PRO A 101 30.05 3.20 0.11
CA PRO A 101 29.95 4.20 -0.95
C PRO A 101 29.61 3.57 -2.31
N SER A 102 30.00 2.31 -2.54
CA SER A 102 29.69 1.55 -3.75
C SER A 102 28.18 1.36 -3.98
N LEU A 103 27.35 1.43 -2.92
CA LEU A 103 25.89 1.37 -3.07
C LEU A 103 25.36 2.63 -3.75
N VAL A 104 25.93 3.80 -3.45
CA VAL A 104 25.53 5.04 -4.13
C VAL A 104 25.92 4.99 -5.60
N ASP A 105 27.10 4.48 -5.90
CA ASP A 105 27.58 4.32 -7.28
C ASP A 105 26.70 3.32 -8.06
N SER A 106 26.20 2.27 -7.40
CA SER A 106 25.30 1.28 -8.01
C SER A 106 23.87 1.80 -8.19
N CYS A 107 23.32 2.50 -7.18
CA CYS A 107 21.94 2.97 -7.18
C CYS A 107 21.74 4.29 -7.94
N MET A 108 22.77 5.13 -8.00
CA MET A 108 22.74 6.49 -8.55
C MET A 108 23.82 6.70 -9.62
N HIS A 109 24.15 5.64 -10.36
CA HIS A 109 25.22 5.61 -11.36
C HIS A 109 25.13 6.76 -12.37
N ASN A 110 23.91 7.17 -12.74
CA ASN A 110 23.69 8.25 -13.66
C ASN A 110 23.20 9.51 -12.95
N SER A 111 24.12 10.33 -12.43
CA SER A 111 23.79 11.63 -11.81
C SER A 111 23.00 12.56 -12.73
N THR A 112 23.10 12.40 -14.06
CA THR A 112 22.31 13.17 -15.02
C THR A 112 20.80 12.89 -14.95
N GLN A 113 20.39 11.84 -14.23
CA GLN A 113 18.98 11.57 -13.97
C GLN A 113 18.29 12.66 -13.13
N PHE A 114 19.07 13.48 -12.42
CA PHE A 114 18.59 14.58 -11.58
C PHE A 114 18.74 15.96 -12.25
N VAL A 115 19.16 16.02 -13.51
CA VAL A 115 19.46 17.26 -14.24
C VAL A 115 18.30 17.65 -15.15
N SER A 116 18.00 18.95 -15.18
CA SER A 116 17.06 19.56 -16.15
C SER A 116 17.45 19.25 -17.60
N GLY A 117 16.60 18.51 -18.31
CA GLY A 117 16.63 18.40 -19.79
C GLY A 117 16.81 17.00 -20.39
N THR A 118 17.23 15.98 -19.64
CA THR A 118 17.50 14.64 -20.21
C THR A 118 16.30 13.70 -20.21
N SER A 119 15.20 14.06 -19.54
CA SER A 119 13.96 13.25 -19.42
C SER A 119 12.87 14.01 -18.68
N ASN A 120 12.65 15.28 -19.05
CA ASN A 120 11.67 16.12 -18.37
C ASN A 120 10.27 15.59 -18.68
N PHE A 121 9.55 15.18 -17.65
CA PHE A 121 8.18 14.74 -17.78
C PHE A 121 7.34 15.85 -18.45
N ALA A 122 6.85 15.59 -19.67
CA ALA A 122 6.10 16.52 -20.50
C ALA A 122 6.77 17.90 -20.67
N GLY A 123 8.08 18.05 -20.46
CA GLY A 123 8.78 19.35 -20.44
C GLY A 123 8.52 20.22 -19.20
N ILE A 124 8.15 19.63 -18.05
CA ILE A 124 8.03 20.35 -16.78
C ILE A 124 9.42 20.61 -16.20
N ILE A 125 9.74 21.87 -15.93
CA ILE A 125 10.99 22.31 -15.29
C ILE A 125 10.67 23.03 -13.98
N THR A 126 9.60 23.83 -13.98
CA THR A 126 9.19 24.68 -12.87
C THR A 126 7.81 24.29 -12.31
N THR A 127 7.48 24.79 -11.12
CA THR A 127 6.13 24.67 -10.55
C THR A 127 5.07 25.35 -11.42
N GLN A 128 5.44 26.36 -12.21
CA GLN A 128 4.54 27.01 -13.16
C GLN A 128 4.19 26.09 -14.33
N ASP A 129 5.19 25.40 -14.91
CA ASP A 129 4.96 24.42 -15.98
C ASP A 129 4.07 23.27 -15.48
N TRP A 130 4.25 22.89 -14.22
CA TRP A 130 3.39 21.91 -13.56
C TRP A 130 1.94 22.41 -13.49
N VAL A 131 1.71 23.63 -13.01
CA VAL A 131 0.36 24.22 -12.92
C VAL A 131 -0.31 24.31 -14.29
N GLU A 132 0.43 24.65 -15.34
CA GLU A 132 -0.09 24.71 -16.71
C GLU A 132 -0.57 23.34 -17.22
N LYS A 133 0.15 22.26 -16.89
CA LYS A 133 -0.14 20.90 -17.41
C LYS A 133 -1.08 20.10 -16.52
N ALA A 134 -0.85 20.12 -15.20
CA ALA A 134 -1.65 19.38 -14.22
C ALA A 134 -2.96 20.12 -13.89
N GLY A 135 -2.90 21.45 -13.86
CA GLY A 135 -3.96 22.36 -13.40
C GLY A 135 -3.57 23.08 -12.11
N ALA A 136 -4.15 24.27 -11.89
CA ALA A 136 -3.86 25.11 -10.73
C ALA A 136 -4.36 24.56 -9.40
N VAL A 137 -5.42 23.75 -9.43
CA VAL A 137 -5.94 23.03 -8.26
C VAL A 137 -6.24 21.60 -8.71
N THR A 138 -5.68 20.65 -7.99
CA THR A 138 -5.82 19.22 -8.23
C THR A 138 -6.33 18.51 -6.98
N VAL A 139 -6.67 17.23 -7.09
CA VAL A 139 -7.00 16.39 -5.93
C VAL A 139 -5.83 16.30 -4.93
N LEU A 140 -4.60 16.46 -5.42
CA LEU A 140 -3.37 16.47 -4.62
C LEU A 140 -3.39 17.63 -3.60
N ASP A 141 -3.88 18.81 -4.02
CA ASP A 141 -3.97 20.02 -3.19
C ASP A 141 -4.93 19.88 -2.02
N THR A 142 -5.86 18.94 -2.10
CA THR A 142 -6.82 18.66 -1.02
C THR A 142 -6.30 17.53 -0.13
N ASP A 143 -5.85 16.42 -0.73
CA ASP A 143 -5.56 15.20 0.01
C ASP A 143 -4.14 15.17 0.61
N CYS A 144 -3.19 15.95 0.09
CA CYS A 144 -1.80 15.98 0.55
C CYS A 144 -1.41 17.23 1.36
N LYS A 145 -2.30 18.21 1.54
CA LYS A 145 -1.97 19.52 2.14
C LYS A 145 -1.64 19.45 3.64
N GLY A 146 -2.33 18.56 4.36
CA GLY A 146 -2.25 18.45 5.81
C GLY A 146 -1.29 17.37 6.31
N ASP A 147 -1.58 16.85 7.50
CA ASP A 147 -0.87 15.73 8.09
C ASP A 147 -1.27 14.44 7.36
N VAL A 148 -0.28 13.81 6.73
CA VAL A 148 -0.43 12.57 5.95
C VAL A 148 0.15 11.35 6.67
N ASN A 149 0.38 11.43 7.99
CA ASN A 149 0.95 10.32 8.74
C ASN A 149 -0.06 9.16 8.92
N GLY A 150 0.46 7.93 8.93
CA GLY A 150 -0.30 6.71 9.15
C GLY A 150 -1.45 6.51 8.16
N LEU A 151 -2.67 6.34 8.66
CA LEU A 151 -3.85 6.07 7.82
C LEU A 151 -4.25 7.25 6.92
N LYS A 152 -3.81 8.48 7.24
CA LYS A 152 -4.06 9.67 6.44
C LYS A 152 -3.19 9.74 5.18
N CYS A 153 -2.19 8.86 5.07
CA CYS A 153 -1.32 8.78 3.90
C CYS A 153 -2.07 8.34 2.64
N ARG A 154 -3.00 7.38 2.80
CA ARG A 154 -3.62 6.68 1.68
C ARG A 154 -4.37 7.60 0.70
N PRO A 155 -5.22 8.54 1.14
CA PRO A 155 -5.85 9.51 0.23
C PRO A 155 -4.83 10.30 -0.59
N CYS A 156 -3.74 10.78 0.03
CA CYS A 156 -2.69 11.51 -0.66
C CYS A 156 -2.00 10.66 -1.76
N ILE A 157 -1.70 9.39 -1.47
CA ILE A 157 -1.12 8.47 -2.45
C ILE A 157 -2.10 8.18 -3.61
N GLU A 158 -3.37 7.94 -3.30
CA GLU A 158 -4.43 7.73 -4.31
C GLU A 158 -4.59 8.98 -5.21
N ALA A 159 -4.58 10.17 -4.63
CA ALA A 159 -4.57 11.44 -5.36
C ALA A 159 -3.31 11.60 -6.24
N GLY A 160 -2.15 11.19 -5.74
CA GLY A 160 -0.89 11.12 -6.50
C GLY A 160 -1.02 10.26 -7.75
N TYR A 161 -1.56 9.05 -7.63
CA TYR A 161 -1.80 8.19 -8.79
C TYR A 161 -2.83 8.77 -9.77
N SER A 162 -3.86 9.46 -9.27
CA SER A 162 -4.84 10.13 -10.13
C SER A 162 -4.22 11.24 -10.96
N VAL A 163 -3.38 12.09 -10.35
CA VAL A 163 -2.70 13.17 -11.09
C VAL A 163 -1.64 12.58 -12.03
N PHE A 164 -0.87 11.60 -11.56
CA PHE A 164 0.11 10.88 -12.37
C PHE A 164 -0.51 10.26 -13.61
N SER A 165 -1.67 9.60 -13.52
CA SER A 165 -2.30 8.96 -14.69
C SER A 165 -2.79 9.97 -15.74
N LYS A 166 -3.33 11.12 -15.30
CA LYS A 166 -3.67 12.24 -16.19
C LYS A 166 -2.42 12.77 -16.89
N LEU A 167 -1.35 12.97 -16.14
CA LEU A 167 -0.07 13.47 -16.61
C LEU A 167 0.61 12.51 -17.60
N LEU A 168 0.58 11.21 -17.32
CA LEU A 168 1.09 10.16 -18.21
C LEU A 168 0.32 10.09 -19.53
N SER A 169 -0.98 10.43 -19.55
CA SER A 169 -1.75 10.48 -20.80
C SER A 169 -1.28 11.59 -21.76
N LEU A 170 -0.60 12.63 -21.23
CA LEU A 170 -0.03 13.72 -22.03
C LEU A 170 1.36 13.39 -22.56
N ASP A 171 2.11 12.56 -21.84
CA ASP A 171 3.45 12.11 -22.22
C ASP A 171 3.66 10.63 -21.82
N PRO A 172 3.19 9.68 -22.67
CA PRO A 172 3.23 8.25 -22.36
C PRO A 172 4.65 7.65 -22.24
N ASN A 173 5.66 8.37 -22.76
CA ASN A 173 7.04 7.91 -22.77
C ASN A 173 7.83 8.38 -21.54
N ALA A 174 7.23 9.23 -20.71
CA ALA A 174 7.90 9.71 -19.52
C ALA A 174 7.83 8.68 -18.39
N THR A 175 9.00 8.24 -17.93
CA THR A 175 9.16 7.23 -16.88
C THR A 175 9.29 7.84 -15.48
N LYS A 176 9.47 9.17 -15.39
CA LYS A 176 9.76 9.90 -14.14
C LYS A 176 8.58 10.70 -13.58
N CYS A 177 7.38 10.58 -14.16
CA CYS A 177 6.26 11.46 -13.78
C CYS A 177 5.80 11.23 -12.34
N PHE A 178 5.96 10.02 -11.81
CA PHE A 178 5.60 9.73 -10.42
C PHE A 178 6.54 10.44 -9.44
N ASP A 179 7.85 10.48 -9.72
CA ASP A 179 8.82 11.20 -8.89
C ASP A 179 8.51 12.71 -8.87
N PHE A 180 8.19 13.30 -10.01
CA PHE A 180 7.77 14.71 -10.08
C PHE A 180 6.49 14.95 -9.28
N THR A 181 5.52 14.03 -9.36
CA THR A 181 4.28 14.13 -8.59
C THR A 181 4.55 14.09 -7.08
N ALA A 182 5.40 13.16 -6.64
CA ALA A 182 5.79 13.05 -5.24
C ALA A 182 6.55 14.28 -4.74
N LEU A 183 7.51 14.79 -5.55
CA LEU A 183 8.28 16.00 -5.24
C LEU A 183 7.37 17.23 -5.14
N TYR A 184 6.41 17.39 -6.05
CA TYR A 184 5.43 18.49 -5.99
C TYR A 184 4.53 18.37 -4.75
N ALA A 185 4.01 17.17 -4.47
CA ALA A 185 3.16 16.92 -3.31
C ALA A 185 3.87 17.29 -2.00
N ILE A 186 5.10 16.84 -1.79
CA ILE A 186 5.82 17.07 -0.53
C ILE A 186 6.51 18.44 -0.45
N GLY A 187 7.03 18.94 -1.57
CA GLY A 187 7.77 20.21 -1.62
C GLY A 187 6.87 21.44 -1.68
N VAL A 188 5.72 21.34 -2.37
CA VAL A 188 4.87 22.50 -2.68
C VAL A 188 3.53 22.45 -1.94
N ILE A 189 2.85 21.30 -1.98
CA ILE A 189 1.48 21.19 -1.45
C ILE A 189 1.46 20.96 0.07
N ASN A 190 2.30 20.05 0.56
CA ASN A 190 2.26 19.63 1.95
C ASN A 190 2.80 20.74 2.88
N ASN A 191 2.00 21.11 3.88
CA ASN A 191 2.35 22.19 4.80
C ASN A 191 3.55 21.85 5.70
N PHE A 192 3.74 20.58 6.05
CA PHE A 192 4.85 20.12 6.90
C PHE A 192 6.15 20.06 6.10
N GLY A 193 6.06 19.65 4.83
CA GLY A 193 7.16 19.69 3.88
C GLY A 193 8.08 18.47 3.94
N PRO A 194 9.21 18.50 3.20
CA PRO A 194 10.06 17.33 3.00
C PRO A 194 10.90 16.92 4.21
N MET A 195 11.07 17.82 5.19
CA MET A 195 11.81 17.55 6.43
C MET A 195 10.93 16.93 7.52
N ASP A 196 9.62 16.80 7.30
CA ASP A 196 8.74 16.10 8.22
C ASP A 196 8.83 14.58 7.99
N PRO A 197 9.13 13.78 9.03
CA PRO A 197 9.23 12.32 8.90
C PRO A 197 7.95 11.67 8.37
N GLY A 198 6.77 12.09 8.86
CA GLY A 198 5.49 11.52 8.43
C GLY A 198 5.20 11.79 6.96
N ALA A 199 5.45 13.01 6.50
CA ALA A 199 5.29 13.41 5.10
C ALA A 199 6.28 12.68 4.19
N ALA A 200 7.57 12.61 4.55
CA ALA A 200 8.57 11.91 3.76
C ALA A 200 8.31 10.39 3.73
N GLY A 201 7.94 9.80 4.86
CA GLY A 201 7.62 8.37 4.94
C GLY A 201 6.38 8.01 4.10
N CYS A 202 5.39 8.89 4.05
CA CYS A 202 4.22 8.72 3.22
C CYS A 202 4.52 8.98 1.74
N ILE A 203 4.82 10.23 1.38
CA ILE A 203 4.82 10.71 -0.01
C ILE A 203 6.02 10.19 -0.80
N LEU A 204 7.19 10.12 -0.17
CA LEU A 204 8.40 9.57 -0.80
C LEU A 204 8.55 8.06 -0.54
N GLY A 205 7.70 7.46 0.30
CA GLY A 205 7.83 6.06 0.68
C GLY A 205 9.11 5.75 1.46
N LEU A 206 9.67 6.73 2.18
CA LEU A 206 10.93 6.58 2.89
C LEU A 206 10.74 5.70 4.15
N PRO A 207 11.46 4.57 4.27
CA PRO A 207 11.47 3.80 5.51
C PRO A 207 12.00 4.65 6.67
N LEU A 208 11.21 4.79 7.72
CA LEU A 208 11.57 5.56 8.92
C LEU A 208 12.08 4.62 10.02
N GLU A 209 13.01 5.13 10.82
CA GLU A 209 13.43 4.46 12.06
C GLU A 209 12.24 4.43 13.02
N SER A 210 11.82 3.24 13.43
CA SER A 210 10.75 3.12 14.42
C SER A 210 11.29 3.45 15.81
N ASP A 211 10.56 4.25 16.60
CA ASP A 211 10.87 4.55 18.01
C ASP A 211 10.86 3.32 18.96
N ASN A 212 10.78 2.10 18.42
CA ASN A 212 10.79 0.87 19.19
C ASN A 212 12.07 0.05 18.89
N PRO A 213 13.01 -0.09 19.85
CA PRO A 213 14.03 -1.11 19.77
C PRO A 213 13.39 -2.47 20.09
N ALA A 214 12.70 -3.04 19.10
CA ALA A 214 12.16 -4.39 19.20
C ALA A 214 12.69 -5.25 18.05
N ILE A 215 13.80 -5.94 18.35
CA ILE A 215 14.09 -7.31 17.94
C ILE A 215 13.81 -7.63 16.45
N GLY A 216 14.87 -7.62 15.66
CA GLY A 216 15.18 -8.63 14.65
C GLY A 216 14.13 -8.93 13.57
N LYS A 217 14.44 -8.49 12.34
CA LYS A 217 13.96 -9.00 11.04
C LYS A 217 12.42 -8.96 10.81
N PRO A 218 11.95 -8.46 9.66
CA PRO A 218 10.54 -8.58 9.31
C PRO A 218 10.25 -10.01 8.85
N LYS A 219 10.05 -10.94 9.79
CA LYS A 219 9.02 -11.95 9.57
C LYS A 219 7.70 -11.20 9.73
N LYS A 220 6.84 -11.24 8.71
CA LYS A 220 5.48 -10.68 8.72
C LYS A 220 4.69 -11.23 9.91
N ASN A 221 4.89 -10.64 11.09
CA ASN A 221 4.04 -10.88 12.24
C ASN A 221 2.85 -9.95 12.06
N LEU A 222 1.78 -10.51 11.47
CA LEU A 222 0.44 -9.98 11.72
C LEU A 222 0.36 -9.68 13.22
N SER A 223 -0.01 -8.46 13.58
CA SER A 223 -0.30 -8.08 14.97
C SER A 223 -1.05 -9.23 15.64
N SER A 224 -0.63 -9.67 16.82
CA SER A 224 -1.25 -10.80 17.54
C SER A 224 -2.78 -10.67 17.60
N LYS A 225 -3.28 -9.43 17.63
CA LYS A 225 -4.70 -9.07 17.54
C LYS A 225 -5.33 -9.37 16.17
N THR A 226 -4.62 -9.11 15.08
CA THR A 226 -5.03 -9.46 13.71
C THR A 226 -4.93 -10.97 13.46
N LEU A 227 -3.88 -11.64 13.97
CA LEU A 227 -3.75 -13.09 13.87
C LEU A 227 -4.85 -13.80 14.68
N LEU A 228 -5.15 -13.34 15.89
CA LEU A 228 -6.28 -13.84 16.66
C LEU A 228 -7.61 -13.61 15.93
N ARG A 229 -7.85 -12.42 15.37
CA ARG A 229 -9.06 -12.16 14.56
C ARG A 229 -9.17 -13.08 13.35
N LEU A 230 -8.05 -13.35 12.67
CA LEU A 230 -8.01 -14.24 11.52
C LEU A 230 -8.29 -15.70 11.94
N VAL A 231 -7.66 -16.15 13.03
CA VAL A 231 -7.85 -17.50 13.59
C VAL A 231 -9.29 -17.69 14.05
N PHE A 232 -9.87 -16.73 14.80
CA PHE A 232 -11.28 -16.78 15.20
C PHE A 232 -12.23 -16.75 13.99
N GLY A 233 -11.90 -15.98 12.96
CA GLY A 233 -12.68 -15.94 11.71
C GLY A 233 -12.66 -17.28 10.97
N PHE A 234 -11.49 -17.90 10.80
CA PHE A 234 -11.36 -19.20 10.13
C PHE A 234 -11.97 -20.33 10.95
N LEU A 235 -11.83 -20.32 12.28
CA LEU A 235 -12.44 -21.32 13.15
C LEU A 235 -13.98 -21.22 13.10
N GLY A 236 -14.51 -20.00 13.14
CA GLY A 236 -15.94 -19.75 13.00
C GLY A 236 -16.48 -20.20 11.65
N ALA A 237 -15.79 -19.90 10.55
CA ALA A 237 -16.16 -20.35 9.22
C ALA A 237 -16.14 -21.88 9.10
N PHE A 238 -15.11 -22.53 9.63
CA PHE A 238 -14.97 -23.99 9.60
C PHE A 238 -16.10 -24.69 10.36
N PHE A 239 -16.38 -24.25 11.59
CA PHE A 239 -17.50 -24.79 12.37
C PHE A 239 -18.86 -24.47 11.74
N GLY A 240 -19.03 -23.29 11.15
CA GLY A 240 -20.26 -22.91 10.44
C GLY A 240 -20.55 -23.81 9.23
N VAL A 241 -19.52 -24.16 8.46
CA VAL A 241 -19.63 -25.09 7.32
C VAL A 241 -19.97 -26.50 7.82
N LEU A 242 -19.26 -27.02 8.82
CA LEU A 242 -19.54 -28.34 9.39
C LEU A 242 -20.95 -28.46 9.96
N PHE A 243 -21.42 -27.43 10.67
CA PHE A 243 -22.76 -27.40 11.23
C PHE A 243 -23.82 -27.38 10.13
N SER A 244 -23.62 -26.56 9.09
CA SER A 244 -24.51 -26.49 7.93
C SER A 244 -24.60 -27.83 7.20
N PHE A 245 -23.47 -28.50 6.94
CA PHE A 245 -23.46 -29.83 6.33
C PHE A 245 -24.17 -30.87 7.20
N THR A 246 -23.96 -30.83 8.52
CA THR A 246 -24.62 -31.75 9.46
C THR A 246 -26.15 -31.58 9.43
N LEU A 247 -26.63 -30.33 9.46
CA LEU A 247 -28.07 -30.04 9.34
C LEU A 247 -28.65 -30.50 8.00
N ILE A 248 -27.93 -30.30 6.89
CA ILE A 248 -28.36 -30.76 5.56
C ILE A 248 -28.47 -32.29 5.52
N ILE A 249 -27.50 -33.02 6.09
CA ILE A 249 -27.53 -34.49 6.16
C ILE A 249 -28.69 -34.97 7.03
N LEU A 250 -28.89 -34.37 8.19
CA LEU A 250 -30.01 -34.70 9.08
C LEU A 250 -31.36 -34.43 8.42
N TYR A 251 -31.50 -33.29 7.75
CA TYR A 251 -32.71 -32.94 7.01
C TYR A 251 -32.99 -33.94 5.88
N ARG A 252 -31.97 -34.28 5.07
CA ARG A 252 -32.11 -35.29 4.01
C ARG A 252 -32.46 -36.68 4.57
N LYS A 253 -31.88 -37.07 5.70
CA LYS A 253 -32.17 -38.34 6.36
C LYS A 253 -33.59 -38.36 6.94
N TRP A 254 -34.04 -37.24 7.50
CA TRP A 254 -35.41 -37.07 8.01
C TRP A 254 -36.43 -37.09 6.88
N ASP A 255 -36.21 -36.36 5.78
CA ASP A 255 -37.07 -36.38 4.59
C ASP A 255 -37.17 -37.79 3.98
N LYS A 256 -36.03 -38.50 3.87
CA LYS A 256 -36.02 -39.90 3.40
C LYS A 256 -36.82 -40.83 4.33
N LYS A 257 -36.69 -40.66 5.65
CA LYS A 257 -37.47 -41.43 6.64
C LYS A 257 -38.95 -41.08 6.56
N ASN A 258 -39.31 -39.82 6.35
CA ASN A 258 -40.70 -39.38 6.23
C ASN A 258 -41.37 -39.94 4.96
N LYS A 259 -40.62 -39.98 3.83
CA LYS A 259 -41.08 -40.62 2.58
C LYS A 259 -41.25 -42.14 2.72
N GLY A 260 -40.33 -42.83 3.42
CA GLY A 260 -40.46 -44.26 3.73
C GLY A 260 -41.65 -44.56 4.66
N ASN A 261 -41.83 -43.74 5.70
CA ASN A 261 -42.97 -43.86 6.61
C ASN A 261 -44.29 -43.58 5.89
N ALA A 262 -44.35 -42.67 4.91
CA ALA A 262 -45.54 -42.41 4.11
C ALA A 262 -45.94 -43.64 3.25
N GLN A 263 -44.97 -44.35 2.68
CA GLN A 263 -45.22 -45.60 1.96
C GLN A 263 -45.70 -46.71 2.89
N HIS A 264 -45.07 -46.87 4.07
CA HIS A 264 -45.52 -47.83 5.08
C HIS A 264 -46.94 -47.50 5.58
N ARG A 265 -47.25 -46.21 5.81
CA ARG A 265 -48.59 -45.77 6.22
C ARG A 265 -49.64 -46.04 5.13
N ARG A 266 -49.30 -45.83 3.85
CA ARG A 266 -50.18 -46.19 2.72
C ARG A 266 -50.41 -47.69 2.62
N PHE A 267 -49.36 -48.50 2.80
CA PHE A 267 -49.47 -49.95 2.81
C PHE A 267 -50.34 -50.46 3.97
N VAL A 268 -50.09 -49.98 5.19
CA VAL A 268 -50.86 -50.34 6.38
C VAL A 268 -52.32 -49.89 6.25
N ASN A 269 -52.58 -48.69 5.74
CA ASN A 269 -53.94 -48.22 5.50
C ASN A 269 -54.66 -49.02 4.40
N SER A 270 -53.94 -49.42 3.33
CA SER A 270 -54.48 -50.28 2.27
C SER A 270 -54.79 -51.69 2.81
N PHE A 271 -53.89 -52.29 3.60
CA PHE A 271 -54.13 -53.56 4.27
C PHE A 271 -55.30 -53.47 5.24
N LYS A 272 -55.40 -52.40 6.04
CA LYS A 272 -56.50 -52.20 6.99
C LYS A 272 -57.84 -51.94 6.30
N ALA A 273 -57.84 -51.41 5.07
CA ALA A 273 -59.04 -51.27 4.25
C ALA A 273 -59.44 -52.57 3.55
N SER A 274 -58.47 -53.42 3.17
CA SER A 274 -58.70 -54.72 2.54
C SER A 274 -59.06 -55.83 3.54
N VAL A 275 -58.71 -55.68 4.81
CA VAL A 275 -59.14 -56.59 5.88
C VAL A 275 -60.45 -56.05 6.46
N LEU A 276 -61.58 -56.60 6.01
CA LEU A 276 -62.87 -56.34 6.63
C LEU A 276 -62.82 -56.72 8.13
N PRO A 277 -63.35 -55.88 9.03
CA PRO A 277 -63.51 -56.28 10.43
C PRO A 277 -64.54 -57.42 10.48
N ASN A 278 -64.21 -58.48 11.22
CA ASN A 278 -64.90 -59.77 11.35
C ASN A 278 -64.69 -60.79 10.22
N SER A 279 -63.57 -61.51 10.31
CA SER A 279 -63.59 -62.95 10.09
C SER A 279 -63.40 -63.63 11.44
N GLY A 280 -64.50 -64.14 11.99
CA GLY A 280 -64.54 -64.79 13.30
C GLY A 280 -63.60 -65.98 13.41
N ALA A 281 -63.01 -66.15 14.59
CA ALA A 281 -62.19 -67.31 14.92
C ALA A 281 -63.01 -68.60 14.76
N LYS A 282 -62.60 -69.48 13.84
CA LYS A 282 -63.18 -70.81 13.67
C LYS A 282 -62.43 -71.77 14.59
N TRP A 283 -63.04 -72.14 15.71
CA TRP A 283 -62.50 -73.12 16.65
C TRP A 283 -62.80 -74.53 16.14
N PHE A 284 -61.77 -75.35 15.95
CA PHE A 284 -61.93 -76.79 15.74
C PHE A 284 -61.83 -77.49 17.08
N ARG A 285 -62.89 -78.20 17.47
CA ARG A 285 -62.85 -79.13 18.59
C ARG A 285 -62.19 -80.42 18.13
N LEU A 286 -61.04 -80.74 18.72
CA LEU A 286 -60.49 -82.08 18.67
C LEU A 286 -61.24 -82.93 19.70
N SER A 287 -61.98 -83.93 19.21
CA SER A 287 -62.56 -84.98 20.04
C SER A 287 -61.59 -86.16 20.05
N GLU A 288 -61.29 -86.65 21.23
CA GLU A 288 -60.44 -87.80 21.56
C GLU A 288 -61.36 -88.85 22.25
N PRO A 289 -61.05 -90.15 22.35
CA PRO A 289 -60.28 -91.13 21.55
C PRO A 289 -61.20 -92.34 21.15
N PRO A 290 -60.73 -93.57 20.82
CA PRO A 290 -60.34 -94.51 21.89
C PRO A 290 -59.15 -95.45 21.58
N THR A 291 -58.40 -95.73 22.65
CA THR A 291 -57.69 -96.97 23.01
C THR A 291 -57.41 -98.04 21.96
N GLY A 292 -56.13 -98.36 21.83
CA GLY A 292 -55.64 -99.74 21.76
C GLY A 292 -55.11 -100.17 20.39
N PHE A 293 -53.78 -100.24 20.24
CA PHE A 293 -53.07 -101.48 19.93
C PHE A 293 -51.54 -101.26 19.94
N LEU A 294 -50.90 -101.92 20.92
CA LEU A 294 -49.64 -102.67 20.85
C LEU A 294 -48.42 -102.14 20.05
N ARG A 295 -47.30 -102.14 20.81
CA ARG A 295 -45.96 -102.70 20.47
C ARG A 295 -45.13 -101.93 19.42
N ARG A 296 -43.80 -101.91 19.43
CA ARG A 296 -42.70 -102.37 20.31
C ARG A 296 -41.44 -102.13 19.44
N ILE A 297 -40.39 -101.53 20.02
CA ILE A 297 -38.93 -101.75 19.78
C ILE A 297 -38.48 -101.83 18.31
N ARG A 298 -37.59 -100.95 17.82
CA ARG A 298 -36.15 -100.89 18.14
C ARG A 298 -35.59 -99.57 17.63
#